data_AF-A0A961Y8X1-F1
#
_entry.id   AF-A0A961Y8X1-F1
#
_cell.length_a   1.000
_cell.length_b   1.000
_cell.length_c   1.000
_cell.angle_alpha   90.00
_cell.angle_beta   90.00
_cell.angle_gamma   90.00
#
_symmetry.space_group_name_H-M   'P 1'
#
loop_
_entity.id
_entity.type
_entity.pdbx_description
1 polymer ?
#
loop_
_entity_poly.entity_id
_entity_poly.type
_entity_poly.pdbx_seq_one_letter_code
_entity_poly.pdbx_strand_id
1 'polypeptide(L)'
;MSSRIVKVSVRVPATKKDELLALANSWRNANFESDPRGPGWDAKAIHDIARIHYGGLREMFAFHGWPETGSQMMRQVQKRVKQSYGSVESFIERHRTNPNETAKAG
;
A
#
# COMPACT_ATOMS: atom_id res chain seq x y z
N MET A 1 26.80 -5.69 -6.59
CA MET A 1 27.38 -4.63 -5.74
C MET A 1 26.27 -4.12 -4.83
N SER A 2 26.37 -4.28 -3.51
CA SER A 2 25.32 -3.88 -2.57
C SER A 2 25.56 -2.43 -2.14
N SER A 3 24.65 -1.53 -2.49
CA SER A 3 24.73 -0.11 -2.15
C SER A 3 24.42 0.10 -0.68
N ARG A 4 25.40 0.60 0.10
CA ARG A 4 25.22 0.93 1.51
C ARG A 4 24.51 2.29 1.63
N ILE A 5 23.33 2.31 2.25
CA ILE A 5 22.62 3.55 2.55
C ILE A 5 23.32 4.24 3.73
N VAL A 6 23.68 5.52 3.56
CA VAL A 6 24.32 6.35 4.61
C VAL A 6 23.40 7.53 4.93
N LYS A 7 23.12 7.74 6.23
CA LYS A 7 22.35 8.90 6.69
C LYS A 7 23.27 10.11 6.82
N VAL A 8 22.98 11.17 6.07
CA VAL A 8 23.72 12.45 6.12
C VAL A 8 22.79 13.55 6.64
N SER A 9 23.28 14.39 7.56
CA SER A 9 22.55 15.55 8.07
C SER A 9 23.30 16.82 7.68
N VAL A 10 22.60 17.81 7.12
CA VAL A 10 23.19 19.08 6.67
C VAL A 10 22.39 20.26 7.23
N ARG A 11 23.06 21.38 7.50
CA ARG A 11 22.40 22.62 7.90
C ARG A 11 22.11 23.46 6.67
N VAL A 12 20.89 23.93 6.54
CA VAL A 12 20.44 24.67 5.35
C VAL A 12 19.72 25.95 5.78
N PRO A 13 19.91 27.08 5.07
CA PRO A 13 19.17 28.30 5.36
C PRO A 13 17.66 28.09 5.23
N ALA A 14 16.88 28.66 6.14
CA ALA A 14 15.42 28.48 6.18
C ALA A 14 14.73 28.95 4.88
N THR A 15 15.29 29.95 4.19
CA THR A 15 14.79 30.47 2.91
C THR A 15 14.81 29.46 1.78
N LYS A 16 15.65 28.41 1.86
CA LYS A 16 15.75 27.36 0.84
C LYS A 16 14.92 26.12 1.15
N LYS A 17 14.19 26.11 2.27
CA LYS A 17 13.42 24.94 2.71
C LYS A 17 12.42 24.50 1.64
N ASP A 18 11.67 25.44 1.10
CA ASP A 18 10.58 25.12 0.17
C ASP A 18 11.11 24.66 -1.19
N GLU A 19 12.19 25.26 -1.68
CA GLU A 19 12.90 24.82 -2.89
C GLU A 19 13.42 23.38 -2.75
N LEU A 20 14.02 23.05 -1.60
CA LEU A 20 14.53 21.71 -1.33
C LEU A 20 13.41 20.69 -1.18
N LEU A 21 12.29 21.09 -0.57
CA LEU A 21 11.11 20.25 -0.45
C LEU A 21 10.50 19.96 -1.83
N ALA A 22 10.42 20.98 -2.70
CA ALA A 22 9.96 20.85 -4.07
C ALA A 22 10.87 19.90 -4.88
N LEU A 23 12.20 20.07 -4.78
CA LEU A 23 13.17 19.20 -5.43
C LEU A 23 13.05 17.74 -4.94
N ALA A 24 12.94 17.54 -3.63
CA ALA A 24 12.78 16.22 -3.04
C ALA A 24 11.48 15.54 -3.50
N ASN A 25 10.38 16.29 -3.60
CA ASN A 25 9.11 15.80 -4.12
C ASN A 25 9.21 15.46 -5.61
N SER A 26 9.88 16.31 -6.41
CA SER A 26 10.13 16.04 -7.83
C SER A 26 10.91 14.75 -8.03
N TRP A 27 11.97 14.51 -7.26
CA TRP A 27 12.73 13.25 -7.32
C TRP A 27 11.90 12.05 -6.88
N ARG A 28 11.05 12.21 -5.84
CA ARG A 28 10.14 11.15 -5.40
C ARG A 28 9.12 10.80 -6.48
N ASN A 29 8.58 11.80 -7.18
CA ASN A 29 7.61 11.60 -8.26
C ASN A 29 8.26 11.01 -9.51
N ALA A 30 9.46 11.45 -9.89
CA ALA A 30 10.22 10.87 -10.99
C ALA A 30 10.57 9.39 -10.72
N ASN A 31 10.93 9.06 -9.47
CA ASN A 31 11.15 7.67 -9.07
C ASN A 31 9.85 6.85 -9.05
N PHE A 32 8.71 7.46 -8.69
CA PHE A 32 7.40 6.82 -8.78
C PHE A 32 6.99 6.50 -10.23
N GLU A 33 7.35 7.37 -11.18
CA GLU A 33 7.21 7.10 -12.62
C GLU A 33 8.04 5.89 -13.07
N SER A 34 9.23 5.70 -12.49
CA SER A 34 10.10 4.57 -12.83
C SER A 34 9.70 3.24 -12.19
N ASP A 35 9.05 3.26 -11.03
CA ASP A 35 8.50 2.07 -10.37
C ASP A 35 7.15 2.38 -9.71
N PRO A 36 6.02 2.07 -10.39
CA PRO A 36 4.69 2.30 -9.84
C PRO A 36 4.40 1.45 -8.59
N ARG A 37 5.25 0.46 -8.25
CA ARG A 37 5.17 -0.38 -7.05
C ARG A 37 6.14 0.06 -5.94
N GLY A 38 6.45 1.35 -5.89
CA GLY A 38 7.29 1.95 -4.86
C GLY A 38 6.89 1.58 -3.41
N PRO A 39 7.78 1.83 -2.43
CA PRO A 39 7.62 1.36 -1.06
C PRO A 39 6.28 1.81 -0.44
N GLY A 40 5.47 0.84 -0.03
CA GLY A 40 4.13 1.07 0.54
C GLY A 40 2.98 0.92 -0.45
N TRP A 41 3.25 0.64 -1.74
CA TRP A 41 2.22 0.38 -2.74
C TRP A 41 1.31 -0.79 -2.35
N ASP A 42 1.89 -1.91 -1.88
CA ASP A 42 1.12 -3.09 -1.41
C ASP A 42 0.11 -2.71 -0.32
N ALA A 43 0.54 -1.91 0.65
CA ALA A 43 -0.34 -1.47 1.73
C ALA A 43 -1.47 -0.60 1.17
N LYS A 44 -1.18 0.32 0.25
CA LYS A 44 -2.18 1.17 -0.38
C LYS A 44 -3.19 0.35 -1.18
N ALA A 45 -2.72 -0.57 -2.04
CA ALA A 45 -3.57 -1.42 -2.86
C ALA A 45 -4.52 -2.27 -2.01
N ILE A 46 -4.02 -2.86 -0.91
CA ILE A 46 -4.86 -3.64 0.00
C ILE A 46 -5.92 -2.77 0.68
N HIS A 47 -5.57 -1.55 1.13
CA HIS A 47 -6.54 -0.64 1.73
C HIS A 47 -7.63 -0.22 0.74
N ASP A 48 -7.26 0.04 -0.52
CA ASP A 48 -8.23 0.40 -1.55
C ASP A 48 -9.19 -0.75 -1.86
N ILE A 49 -8.69 -1.99 -1.98
CA ILE A 49 -9.54 -3.17 -2.15
C ILE A 49 -10.43 -3.40 -0.93
N ALA A 50 -9.89 -3.28 0.28
CA ALA A 50 -10.66 -3.40 1.52
C ALA A 50 -11.84 -2.41 1.54
N ARG A 51 -11.59 -1.16 1.15
CA ARG A 51 -12.61 -0.12 1.08
C ARG A 51 -13.65 -0.39 -0.02
N ILE A 52 -13.22 -0.82 -1.20
CA ILE A 52 -14.11 -1.00 -2.36
C ILE A 52 -14.96 -2.27 -2.24
N HIS A 53 -14.37 -3.39 -1.81
CA HIS A 53 -15.05 -4.70 -1.82
C HIS A 53 -15.64 -5.11 -0.48
N TYR A 54 -15.11 -4.60 0.63
CA TYR A 54 -15.50 -5.04 1.97
C TYR A 54 -16.08 -3.91 2.83
N GLY A 55 -15.99 -2.65 2.39
CA GLY A 55 -16.40 -1.47 3.17
C GLY A 55 -15.35 -0.99 4.17
N GLY A 56 -14.20 -1.66 4.26
CA GLY A 56 -13.12 -1.29 5.17
C GLY A 56 -12.20 -2.45 5.53
N LEU A 57 -11.10 -2.13 6.19
CA LEU A 57 -10.14 -3.13 6.67
C LEU A 57 -10.75 -4.06 7.71
N ARG A 58 -11.54 -3.52 8.64
CA ARG A 58 -12.12 -4.29 9.73
C ARG A 58 -13.11 -5.32 9.20
N GLU A 59 -13.95 -4.89 8.26
CA GLU A 59 -14.95 -5.69 7.60
C GLU A 59 -14.31 -6.78 6.73
N MET A 60 -13.19 -6.47 6.07
CA MET A 60 -12.37 -7.46 5.36
C MET A 60 -11.80 -8.52 6.31
N PHE A 61 -11.25 -8.12 7.46
CA PHE A 61 -10.74 -9.07 8.47
C PHE A 61 -11.85 -9.96 9.02
N ALA A 62 -13.03 -9.40 9.28
CA ALA A 62 -14.19 -10.16 9.73
C ALA A 62 -14.68 -11.16 8.66
N PHE A 63 -14.74 -10.75 7.39
CA PHE A 63 -15.12 -11.61 6.27
C PHE A 63 -14.19 -12.83 6.14
N HIS A 64 -12.89 -12.64 6.36
CA HIS A 64 -11.89 -13.72 6.30
C HIS A 64 -11.72 -14.49 7.62
N GLY A 65 -12.44 -14.11 8.69
CA GLY A 65 -12.30 -14.73 10.00
C GLY A 65 -10.92 -14.55 10.63
N TRP A 66 -10.21 -13.47 10.29
CA TRP A 66 -8.88 -13.21 10.83
C TRP A 66 -8.97 -12.68 12.27
N PRO A 67 -8.17 -13.23 13.21
CA PRO A 67 -8.31 -12.94 14.64
C PRO A 67 -7.76 -11.56 15.06
N GLU A 68 -6.97 -10.91 14.20
CA GLU A 68 -6.37 -9.62 14.55
C GLU A 68 -7.38 -8.48 14.56
N THR A 69 -7.23 -7.60 15.55
CA THR A 69 -8.07 -6.41 15.71
C THR A 69 -7.23 -5.15 16.00
N GLY A 70 -7.84 -3.98 15.81
CA GLY A 70 -7.23 -2.67 16.03
C GLY A 70 -5.94 -2.44 15.23
N SER A 71 -4.91 -1.96 15.93
CA SER A 71 -3.61 -1.60 15.36
C SER A 71 -2.79 -2.79 14.84
N GLN A 72 -3.13 -4.02 15.27
CA GLN A 72 -2.48 -5.23 14.77
C GLN A 72 -2.95 -5.60 13.36
N MET A 73 -4.18 -5.22 12.97
CA MET A 73 -4.70 -5.45 11.61
C MET A 73 -3.78 -4.81 10.57
N MET A 74 -3.41 -3.54 10.75
CA MET A 74 -2.58 -2.82 9.78
C MET A 74 -1.18 -3.42 9.61
N ARG A 75 -0.59 -3.96 10.69
CA ARG A 75 0.73 -4.60 10.63
C ARG A 75 0.68 -5.98 9.99
N GLN A 76 -0.41 -6.71 10.22
CA GLN A 76 -0.53 -8.10 9.84
C GLN A 76 -1.25 -8.30 8.50
N VAL A 77 -1.90 -7.27 7.95
CA VAL A 77 -2.70 -7.38 6.72
C VAL A 77 -1.89 -7.95 5.56
N GLN A 78 -0.68 -7.48 5.32
CA GLN A 78 0.16 -8.00 4.23
C GLN A 78 0.51 -9.47 4.44
N LYS A 79 0.76 -9.88 5.70
CA LYS A 79 1.05 -11.27 6.05
C LYS A 79 -0.18 -12.15 5.84
N ARG A 80 -1.36 -11.71 6.28
CA ARG A 80 -2.62 -12.44 6.14
C ARG A 80 -3.05 -12.59 4.69
N VAL A 81 -2.95 -11.52 3.91
CA VAL A 81 -3.18 -11.55 2.46
C VAL A 81 -2.26 -12.56 1.79
N LYS A 82 -0.95 -12.54 2.08
CA LYS A 82 -0.01 -13.55 1.55
C LYS A 82 -0.35 -14.98 1.99
N GLN A 83 -0.79 -15.19 3.22
CA GLN A 83 -1.20 -16.52 3.71
C GLN A 83 -2.46 -17.04 3.03
N SER A 84 -3.46 -16.18 2.80
CA SER A 84 -4.75 -16.59 2.21
C SER A 84 -4.73 -16.65 0.69
N TYR A 85 -3.98 -15.77 0.03
CA TYR A 85 -3.99 -15.60 -1.44
C TYR A 85 -2.65 -15.94 -2.10
N GLY A 86 -1.63 -16.31 -1.32
CA GLY A 86 -0.27 -16.60 -1.80
C GLY A 86 0.59 -15.34 -2.03
N SER A 87 0.01 -14.30 -2.63
CA SER A 87 0.70 -13.03 -2.89
C SER A 87 -0.25 -11.83 -2.86
N VAL A 88 0.32 -10.62 -2.77
CA VAL A 88 -0.47 -9.38 -2.86
C VAL A 88 -0.98 -9.17 -4.28
N GLU A 89 -0.18 -9.49 -5.31
CA GLU A 89 -0.67 -9.49 -6.71
C GLU A 89 -1.86 -10.42 -6.92
N SER A 90 -1.83 -11.65 -6.40
CA SER A 90 -2.97 -12.58 -6.52
C SER A 90 -4.22 -12.04 -5.84
N PHE A 91 -4.05 -11.37 -4.71
CA PHE A 91 -5.15 -10.69 -4.03
C PHE A 91 -5.71 -9.55 -4.87
N ILE A 92 -4.86 -8.72 -5.48
CA ILE A 92 -5.29 -7.64 -6.36
C ILE A 92 -6.01 -8.19 -7.59
N GLU A 93 -5.43 -9.20 -8.25
CA GLU A 93 -6.01 -9.80 -9.45
C GLU A 93 -7.37 -10.44 -9.16
N ARG A 94 -7.51 -11.11 -8.00
CA ARG A 94 -8.79 -11.70 -7.55
C ARG A 94 -9.89 -10.65 -7.36
N HIS A 95 -9.52 -9.42 -7.03
CA HIS A 95 -10.44 -8.30 -6.80
C HIS A 95 -10.44 -7.29 -7.96
N ARG A 96 -9.75 -7.59 -9.06
CA ARG A 96 -9.69 -6.73 -10.25
C ARG A 96 -10.97 -6.82 -11.09
N THR A 97 -11.74 -7.90 -10.92
CA THR A 97 -13.03 -8.09 -11.58
C THR A 97 -14.07 -7.15 -10.96
N ASN A 98 -14.65 -6.31 -11.79
CA ASN A 98 -15.52 -5.20 -11.40
C ASN A 98 -16.65 -5.60 -10.41
N PRO A 99 -17.06 -4.68 -9.51
CA PRO A 99 -18.14 -4.89 -8.53
C PRO A 99 -19.56 -5.02 -9.13
N ASN A 100 -19.70 -5.33 -10.43
CA ASN A 100 -20.99 -5.37 -11.12
C ASN A 100 -21.37 -6.75 -11.71
N GLU A 101 -20.60 -7.81 -11.44
CA GLU A 101 -20.90 -9.17 -11.94
C GLU A 101 -21.55 -10.11 -10.91
N THR A 102 -21.62 -9.77 -9.62
CA THR A 102 -22.26 -10.61 -8.60
C THR A 102 -23.77 -10.38 -8.44
N ALA A 103 -24.41 -9.59 -9.31
CA ALA A 103 -25.88 -9.43 -9.35
C ALA A 103 -26.60 -10.43 -10.27
N LYS A 104 -25.92 -11.41 -10.87
CA LYS A 104 -26.54 -12.50 -11.65
C LYS A 104 -26.08 -13.89 -11.20
N ALA A 105 -26.36 -14.24 -9.97
CA ALA A 105 -26.42 -15.62 -9.53
C ALA A 105 -27.42 -15.71 -8.37
N GLY A 106 -28.70 -15.62 -8.71
CA GLY A 106 -29.84 -15.73 -7.80
C GLY A 106 -31.11 -15.86 -8.61
#